data_AF-V4U7U8-F1
#
_entry.id   AF-V4U7U8-F1
#
_cell.length_a   1.000
_cell.length_b   1.000
_cell.length_c   1.000
_cell.angle_alpha   90.00
_cell.angle_beta   90.00
_cell.angle_gamma   90.00
#
_symmetry.space_group_name_H-M   'P 1'
#
loop_
_entity.id
_entity.type
_entity.pdbx_description
1 polymer ?
#
loop_
_entity_poly.entity_id
_entity_poly.type
_entity_poly.pdbx_seq_one_letter_code
_entity_poly.pdbx_strand_id
1 'polypeptide(L)'
;MHTLRPVIETGYETLLLVRLLLEMRLPSLRKSSVAEGLTVEEILENWLKIKPVIMEEWSENREALIELSGKVRDEWMDTDFTTWIGANRLYPGVSDALKLASSRIYIVTSNQSRFVETLLRELAGVTIPPDRLYGLGAGPKVNVLKQLQKKPEHQGLRLHFVEDRLATLKNVIKEPELDGWNLYLVDWGYNTQKERAEAASMPRIQLLQLSNFCTKLK
;
A
#
# COMPACT_ATOMS: atom_id res chain seq x y z
N MET A 1 -12.39 10.78 -1.42
CA MET A 1 -11.14 10.09 -1.02
C MET A 1 -11.28 8.57 -0.97
N HIS A 2 -12.19 7.99 -0.17
CA HIS A 2 -12.31 6.52 -0.06
C HIS A 2 -12.43 5.80 -1.41
N THR A 3 -13.33 6.27 -2.29
CA THR A 3 -13.53 5.70 -3.65
C THR A 3 -12.27 5.66 -4.49
N LEU A 4 -11.37 6.65 -4.32
CA LEU A 4 -10.15 6.81 -5.12
C LEU A 4 -8.90 6.26 -4.41
N ARG A 5 -9.03 5.71 -3.20
CA ARG A 5 -7.92 5.06 -2.52
C ARG A 5 -7.24 3.93 -3.34
N PRO A 6 -7.94 3.15 -4.19
CA PRO A 6 -7.31 2.13 -5.04
C PRO A 6 -6.17 2.66 -5.92
N VAL A 7 -6.23 3.92 -6.36
CA VAL A 7 -5.22 4.45 -7.29
C VAL A 7 -3.90 4.82 -6.61
N ILE A 8 -3.93 5.04 -5.29
CA ILE A 8 -2.79 5.51 -4.50
C ILE A 8 -1.81 4.36 -4.23
N GLU A 9 -0.60 4.47 -4.76
CA GLU A 9 0.51 3.54 -4.49
C GLU A 9 1.38 3.97 -3.32
N THR A 10 1.70 5.26 -3.28
CA THR A 10 2.63 5.87 -2.34
C THR A 10 1.95 7.03 -1.63
N GLY A 11 2.31 7.28 -0.37
CA GLY A 11 1.55 8.20 0.49
C GLY A 11 1.37 9.61 -0.10
N TYR A 12 2.40 10.13 -0.78
CA TYR A 12 2.39 11.49 -1.36
C TYR A 12 1.32 11.68 -2.44
N GLU A 13 0.92 10.61 -3.15
CA GLU A 13 -0.10 10.67 -4.19
C GLU A 13 -1.47 11.12 -3.64
N THR A 14 -1.69 10.93 -2.33
CA THR A 14 -2.87 11.45 -1.63
C THR A 14 -2.96 12.97 -1.74
N LEU A 15 -1.83 13.68 -1.65
CA LEU A 15 -1.79 15.15 -1.75
C LEU A 15 -2.20 15.61 -3.14
N LEU A 16 -1.67 14.95 -4.17
CA LEU A 16 -2.00 15.23 -5.57
C LEU A 16 -3.48 15.00 -5.83
N LEU A 17 -4.01 13.88 -5.35
CA LEU A 17 -5.39 13.50 -5.54
C LEU A 17 -6.36 14.47 -4.85
N VAL A 18 -6.06 14.90 -3.62
CA VAL A 18 -6.87 15.89 -2.91
C VAL A 18 -6.87 17.22 -3.66
N ARG A 19 -5.71 17.69 -4.14
CA ARG A 19 -5.63 18.93 -4.93
C ARG A 19 -6.41 18.81 -6.23
N LEU A 20 -6.29 17.72 -6.98
CA LEU A 20 -7.03 17.50 -8.22
C LEU A 20 -8.55 17.54 -7.98
N LEU A 21 -9.01 16.88 -6.91
CA LEU A 21 -10.43 16.91 -6.52
C LEU A 21 -10.93 18.31 -6.16
N LEU A 22 -10.07 19.16 -5.60
CA LEU A 22 -10.40 20.57 -5.35
C LEU A 22 -10.49 21.37 -6.65
N GLU A 23 -9.55 21.19 -7.58
CA GLU A 23 -9.57 21.85 -8.90
C GLU A 23 -10.80 21.45 -9.73
N MET A 24 -11.21 20.17 -9.68
CA MET A 24 -12.43 19.70 -10.34
C MET A 24 -13.68 20.46 -9.85
N ARG A 25 -13.77 20.69 -8.53
CA ARG A 25 -14.94 21.31 -7.88
C ARG A 25 -14.92 22.84 -7.92
N LEU A 26 -13.74 23.44 -7.89
CA LEU A 26 -13.56 24.87 -7.75
C LEU A 26 -12.82 25.43 -8.97
N PRO A 27 -13.54 25.98 -9.97
CA PRO A 27 -12.93 26.54 -11.17
C PRO A 27 -11.83 27.58 -10.88
N SER A 28 -11.96 28.34 -9.78
CA SER A 28 -10.97 29.33 -9.36
C SER A 28 -9.63 28.75 -8.91
N LEU A 29 -9.58 27.46 -8.55
CA LEU A 29 -8.35 26.78 -8.16
C LEU A 29 -7.69 26.03 -9.34
N ARG A 30 -8.38 25.90 -10.48
CA ARG A 30 -7.90 25.12 -11.61
C ARG A 30 -6.58 25.67 -12.14
N LYS A 31 -5.59 24.80 -12.15
CA LYS A 31 -4.28 25.02 -12.79
C LYS A 31 -3.97 23.90 -13.78
N SER A 32 -4.50 22.71 -13.51
CA SER A 32 -4.29 21.56 -14.36
C SER A 32 -5.21 21.55 -15.58
N SER A 33 -4.68 21.13 -16.72
CA SER A 33 -5.44 20.98 -17.98
C SER A 33 -6.47 19.86 -17.91
N VAL A 34 -6.26 18.90 -17.00
CA VAL A 34 -7.08 17.70 -16.85
C VAL A 34 -8.25 17.87 -15.89
N ALA A 35 -8.37 18.97 -15.13
CA ALA A 35 -9.41 19.08 -14.09
C ALA A 35 -10.82 19.35 -14.64
N GLU A 36 -10.93 19.98 -15.81
CA GLU A 36 -12.23 20.33 -16.38
C GLU A 36 -12.91 19.10 -16.99
N GLY A 37 -14.16 18.83 -16.58
CA GLY A 37 -14.94 17.71 -17.08
C GLY A 37 -14.52 16.33 -16.54
N LEU A 38 -13.40 16.23 -15.84
CA LEU A 38 -12.87 14.97 -15.30
C LEU A 38 -13.81 14.37 -14.26
N THR A 39 -14.01 13.06 -14.37
CA THR A 39 -14.84 12.26 -13.47
C THR A 39 -14.02 11.41 -12.51
N VAL A 40 -14.67 10.90 -11.46
CA VAL A 40 -14.03 9.99 -10.50
C VAL A 40 -13.63 8.68 -11.17
N GLU A 41 -14.47 8.20 -12.08
CA GLU A 41 -14.28 6.98 -12.87
C GLU A 41 -13.05 7.12 -13.78
N GLU A 42 -12.89 8.26 -14.46
CA GLU A 42 -11.71 8.50 -15.29
C GLU A 42 -10.42 8.55 -14.47
N ILE A 43 -10.46 9.09 -13.24
CA ILE A 43 -9.31 9.03 -12.32
C ILE A 43 -8.98 7.57 -11.96
N LEU A 44 -9.99 6.76 -11.61
CA LEU A 44 -9.80 5.34 -11.28
C LEU A 44 -9.11 4.58 -12.41
N GLU A 45 -9.50 4.85 -13.65
CA GLU A 45 -9.00 4.13 -14.82
C GLU A 45 -7.67 4.69 -15.38
N ASN A 46 -7.43 5.99 -15.22
CA ASN A 46 -6.33 6.67 -15.90
C ASN A 46 -5.35 7.39 -14.96
N TRP A 47 -5.34 7.09 -13.65
CA TRP A 47 -4.43 7.75 -12.69
C TRP A 47 -2.96 7.74 -13.12
N LEU A 48 -2.47 6.63 -13.69
CA LEU A 48 -1.08 6.54 -14.16
C LEU A 48 -0.75 7.50 -15.32
N LYS A 49 -1.76 7.94 -16.08
CA LYS A 49 -1.63 8.94 -17.15
C LYS A 49 -1.86 10.36 -16.62
N ILE A 50 -2.79 10.53 -15.68
CA ILE A 50 -3.13 11.83 -15.08
C ILE A 50 -2.00 12.34 -14.17
N LYS A 51 -1.46 11.47 -13.32
CA LYS A 51 -0.41 11.81 -12.34
C LYS A 51 0.80 12.55 -12.95
N PRO A 52 1.46 12.07 -14.02
CA PRO A 52 2.60 12.79 -14.60
C PRO A 52 2.22 14.18 -15.12
N VAL A 53 1.03 14.35 -15.71
CA VAL A 53 0.55 15.65 -16.22
C VAL A 53 0.41 16.66 -15.08
N ILE A 54 -0.32 16.31 -14.01
CA ILE A 54 -0.53 17.23 -12.88
C ILE A 54 0.77 17.52 -12.13
N MET A 55 1.70 16.54 -12.05
CA MET A 55 3.01 16.76 -11.45
C MET A 55 3.81 17.83 -12.23
N GLU A 56 3.79 17.76 -13.55
CA GLU A 56 4.47 18.72 -14.43
C GLU A 56 3.81 20.10 -14.37
N GLU A 57 2.49 20.17 -14.57
CA GLU A 57 1.75 21.44 -14.61
C GLU A 57 1.76 22.19 -13.27
N TRP A 58 1.83 21.45 -12.16
CA TRP A 58 1.95 22.04 -10.84
C TRP A 58 3.39 22.29 -10.41
N SER A 59 4.38 21.92 -11.24
CA SER A 59 5.82 22.00 -10.93
C SER A 59 6.18 21.30 -9.63
N GLU A 60 5.55 20.15 -9.37
CA GLU A 60 5.75 19.37 -8.16
C GLU A 60 6.95 18.43 -8.32
N ASN A 61 7.69 18.24 -7.23
CA ASN A 61 8.80 17.28 -7.18
C ASN A 61 8.44 16.09 -6.31
N ARG A 62 8.64 14.88 -6.82
CA ARG A 62 8.27 13.63 -6.14
C ARG A 62 8.98 13.47 -4.80
N GLU A 63 10.29 13.70 -4.78
CA GLU A 63 11.14 13.52 -3.59
C GLU A 63 10.75 14.54 -2.52
N ALA A 64 10.52 15.79 -2.90
CA ALA A 64 10.03 16.85 -2.01
C ALA A 64 8.65 16.52 -1.41
N LEU A 65 7.73 15.99 -2.21
CA LEU A 65 6.40 15.58 -1.72
C LEU A 65 6.48 14.38 -0.75
N ILE A 66 7.39 13.43 -1.02
CA ILE A 66 7.66 12.31 -0.11
C ILE A 66 8.22 12.81 1.23
N GLU A 67 9.19 13.72 1.18
CA GLU A 67 9.81 14.33 2.36
C GLU A 67 8.77 15.11 3.16
N LEU A 68 8.02 16.00 2.51
CA LEU A 68 6.97 16.80 3.14
C LEU A 68 5.90 15.92 3.78
N SER A 69 5.43 14.88 3.07
CA SER A 69 4.44 13.94 3.60
C SER A 69 4.96 13.17 4.82
N GLY A 70 6.25 12.85 4.86
CA GLY A 70 6.90 12.27 6.04
C GLY A 70 6.97 13.26 7.19
N LYS A 71 7.52 14.46 6.93
CA LYS A 71 7.77 15.49 7.95
C LYS A 71 6.49 15.92 8.68
N VAL A 72 5.40 16.17 7.95
CA VAL A 72 4.12 16.57 8.56
C VAL A 72 3.56 15.47 9.47
N ARG A 73 3.79 14.19 9.13
CA ARG A 73 3.37 13.06 9.96
C ARG A 73 4.25 12.91 11.19
N ASP A 74 5.55 13.18 11.06
CA ASP A 74 6.48 13.19 12.21
C ASP A 74 6.11 14.30 13.18
N GLU A 75 5.91 15.53 12.68
CA GLU A 75 5.47 16.67 13.49
C GLU A 75 4.14 16.39 14.20
N TRP A 76 3.17 15.76 13.51
CA TRP A 76 1.92 15.36 14.14
C TRP A 76 2.14 14.31 15.25
N MET A 77 2.98 13.31 15.03
CA MET A 77 3.34 12.33 16.06
C MET A 77 3.99 12.98 17.28
N ASP A 78 4.88 13.95 17.08
CA ASP A 78 5.62 14.62 18.15
C ASP A 78 4.73 15.57 18.97
N THR A 79 3.79 16.25 18.30
CA THR A 79 2.93 17.28 18.92
C THR A 79 1.63 16.73 19.51
N ASP A 80 1.02 15.73 18.88
CA ASP A 80 -0.25 15.14 19.29
C ASP A 80 -0.34 13.67 18.86
N PHE A 81 0.46 12.86 19.53
CA PHE A 81 0.52 11.42 19.30
C PHE A 81 -0.84 10.75 19.45
N THR A 82 -1.68 11.20 20.39
CA THR A 82 -2.99 10.60 20.66
C THR A 82 -3.92 10.75 19.47
N THR A 83 -3.99 11.93 18.84
CA THR A 83 -4.83 12.09 17.65
C THR A 83 -4.22 11.42 16.43
N TRP A 84 -2.90 11.37 16.31
CA TRP A 84 -2.22 10.62 15.24
C TRP A 84 -2.56 9.12 15.32
N ILE A 85 -2.42 8.50 16.50
CA ILE A 85 -2.79 7.10 16.72
C ILE A 85 -4.28 6.89 16.49
N GLY A 86 -5.13 7.78 17.01
CA GLY A 86 -6.58 7.71 16.87
C GLY A 86 -7.10 7.80 15.42
N ALA A 87 -6.31 8.37 14.51
CA ALA A 87 -6.62 8.42 13.08
C ALA A 87 -6.39 7.08 12.35
N ASN A 88 -5.78 6.10 13.01
CA ASN A 88 -5.42 4.81 12.41
C ASN A 88 -6.22 3.66 13.04
N ARG A 89 -6.48 2.62 12.24
CA ARG A 89 -7.23 1.43 12.69
C ARG A 89 -6.67 0.18 12.00
N LEU A 90 -6.58 -0.90 12.76
CA LEU A 90 -6.35 -2.23 12.19
C LEU A 90 -7.68 -2.86 11.78
N TYR A 91 -7.65 -3.70 10.75
CA TYR A 91 -8.80 -4.51 10.42
C TYR A 91 -9.12 -5.50 11.55
N PRO A 92 -10.41 -5.82 11.80
CA PRO A 92 -10.81 -6.73 12.86
C PRO A 92 -10.07 -8.07 12.80
N GLY A 93 -9.57 -8.52 13.96
CA GLY A 93 -8.85 -9.80 14.10
C GLY A 93 -7.37 -9.79 13.66
N VAL A 94 -6.90 -8.76 12.95
CA VAL A 94 -5.49 -8.71 12.46
C VAL A 94 -4.50 -8.63 13.62
N SER A 95 -4.79 -7.86 14.68
CA SER A 95 -3.90 -7.79 15.85
C SER A 95 -3.66 -9.17 16.46
N ASP A 96 -4.73 -9.92 16.73
CA ASP A 96 -4.63 -11.26 17.30
C ASP A 96 -3.93 -12.24 16.35
N ALA A 97 -4.24 -12.15 15.05
CA ALA A 97 -3.60 -12.98 14.03
C ALA A 97 -2.09 -12.75 13.96
N LEU A 98 -1.62 -11.49 14.08
CA LEU A 98 -0.20 -11.16 14.13
C LEU A 98 0.48 -11.67 15.41
N LYS A 99 -0.16 -11.53 16.57
CA LYS A 99 0.38 -11.99 17.87
C LYS A 99 0.53 -13.50 17.94
N LEU A 100 -0.45 -14.22 17.40
CA LEU A 100 -0.54 -15.67 17.47
C LEU A 100 0.10 -16.35 16.27
N ALA A 101 0.76 -15.59 15.38
CA ALA A 101 1.26 -16.14 14.14
C ALA A 101 2.32 -17.21 14.36
N SER A 102 2.08 -18.41 13.85
CA SER A 102 3.07 -19.49 13.81
C SER A 102 4.14 -19.29 12.73
N SER A 103 3.81 -18.52 11.69
CA SER A 103 4.71 -18.23 10.57
C SER A 103 5.59 -16.99 10.83
N ARG A 104 6.79 -16.97 10.25
CA ARG A 104 7.65 -15.79 10.29
C ARG A 104 7.07 -14.67 9.41
N ILE A 105 6.71 -13.56 10.05
CA ILE A 105 6.14 -12.39 9.37
C ILE A 105 7.23 -11.45 8.88
N TYR A 106 7.02 -10.95 7.66
CA TYR A 106 7.75 -9.86 7.01
C TYR A 106 6.74 -8.80 6.55
N ILE A 107 7.15 -7.53 6.58
CA ILE A 107 6.33 -6.43 6.08
C ILE A 107 7.09 -5.72 4.97
N VAL A 108 6.45 -5.61 3.81
CA VAL A 108 6.99 -4.93 2.63
C VAL A 108 6.01 -3.83 2.19
N THR A 109 6.37 -2.58 2.42
CA THR A 109 5.46 -1.43 2.33
C THR A 109 6.10 -0.24 1.62
N SER A 110 5.28 0.56 0.95
CA SER A 110 5.68 1.85 0.36
C SER A 110 5.63 3.02 1.35
N ASN A 111 5.34 2.75 2.63
CA ASN A 111 5.35 3.73 3.72
C ASN A 111 6.70 3.76 4.43
N GLN A 112 7.03 4.86 5.10
CA GLN A 112 8.19 4.93 5.99
C GLN A 112 8.05 3.94 7.15
N SER A 113 9.09 3.14 7.39
CA SER A 113 9.06 2.03 8.37
C SER A 113 8.66 2.48 9.78
N ARG A 114 9.14 3.65 10.24
CA ARG A 114 8.85 4.19 11.59
C ARG A 114 7.36 4.36 11.89
N PHE A 115 6.55 4.71 10.89
CA PHE A 115 5.10 4.83 11.07
C PHE A 115 4.47 3.46 11.24
N VAL A 116 4.90 2.49 10.44
CA VAL A 116 4.39 1.12 10.49
C VAL A 116 4.79 0.44 11.81
N GLU A 117 6.03 0.62 12.24
CA GLU A 117 6.53 0.14 13.53
C GLU A 117 5.70 0.68 14.69
N THR A 118 5.45 2.00 14.70
CA THR A 118 4.63 2.65 15.73
C THR A 118 3.21 2.08 15.72
N LEU A 119 2.56 1.96 14.55
CA LEU A 119 1.21 1.42 14.45
C LEU A 119 1.12 -0.03 14.92
N LEU A 120 2.09 -0.87 14.59
CA LEU A 120 2.12 -2.26 15.05
C LEU A 120 2.32 -2.35 16.56
N ARG A 121 3.20 -1.53 17.12
CA ARG A 121 3.44 -1.51 18.56
C ARG A 121 2.19 -1.04 19.31
N GLU A 122 1.63 0.11 18.94
CA GLU A 122 0.54 0.73 19.69
C GLU A 122 -0.83 0.07 19.43
N LEU A 123 -1.15 -0.26 18.18
CA LEU A 123 -2.47 -0.81 17.84
C LEU A 123 -2.50 -2.33 17.86
N ALA A 124 -1.37 -2.99 17.57
CA ALA A 124 -1.30 -4.43 17.54
C ALA A 124 -0.59 -5.03 18.75
N GLY A 125 0.18 -4.28 19.55
CA GLY A 125 1.03 -4.87 20.60
C GLY A 125 2.09 -5.82 20.03
N VAL A 126 2.53 -5.60 18.79
CA VAL A 126 3.50 -6.46 18.09
C VAL A 126 4.72 -5.64 17.69
N THR A 127 5.90 -6.20 17.93
CA THR A 127 7.17 -5.65 17.42
C THR A 127 7.72 -6.57 16.35
N ILE A 128 7.91 -6.02 15.14
CA ILE A 128 8.59 -6.70 14.03
C ILE A 128 10.05 -6.24 14.02
N PRO A 129 11.03 -7.15 14.07
CA PRO A 129 12.44 -6.81 13.95
C PRO A 129 12.77 -5.97 12.71
N PRO A 130 13.73 -5.04 12.78
CA PRO A 130 14.07 -4.16 11.67
C PRO A 130 14.47 -4.89 10.38
N ASP A 131 15.13 -6.04 10.49
CA ASP A 131 15.52 -6.90 9.35
C ASP A 131 14.33 -7.62 8.67
N ARG A 132 13.12 -7.43 9.20
CA ARG A 132 11.86 -7.96 8.66
C ARG A 132 10.86 -6.87 8.24
N LEU A 133 11.23 -5.59 8.35
CA LEU A 133 10.41 -4.44 7.98
C LEU A 133 11.05 -3.63 6.84
N TYR A 134 10.59 -3.89 5.62
CA TYR A 134 11.04 -3.24 4.40
C TYR A 134 10.08 -2.11 4.03
N GLY A 135 10.41 -0.90 4.46
CA GLY A 135 9.63 0.30 4.16
C GLY A 135 10.09 1.04 2.90
N LEU A 136 9.60 2.27 2.78
CA LEU A 136 10.00 3.22 1.76
C LEU A 136 11.53 3.36 1.72
N GLY A 137 12.10 3.23 0.52
CA GLY A 137 13.56 3.23 0.30
C GLY A 137 14.17 1.83 0.16
N ALA A 138 13.46 0.75 0.54
CA ALA A 138 13.93 -0.63 0.35
C ALA A 138 13.96 -1.10 -1.12
N GLY A 139 13.43 -0.28 -2.05
CA GLY A 139 13.30 -0.59 -3.47
C GLY A 139 11.97 -1.26 -3.83
N PRO A 140 11.80 -1.66 -5.10
CA PRO A 140 10.60 -2.33 -5.58
C PRO A 140 10.29 -3.61 -4.80
N LYS A 141 9.02 -3.87 -4.48
CA LYS A 141 8.62 -5.06 -3.71
C LYS A 141 9.12 -6.36 -4.34
N VAL A 142 9.11 -6.48 -5.67
CA VAL A 142 9.65 -7.65 -6.40
C VAL A 142 11.12 -7.94 -6.03
N ASN A 143 11.94 -6.90 -5.86
CA ASN A 143 13.34 -7.05 -5.49
C ASN A 143 13.49 -7.51 -4.04
N VAL A 144 12.66 -6.98 -3.14
CA VAL A 144 12.61 -7.43 -1.74
C VAL A 144 12.21 -8.91 -1.67
N LEU A 145 11.20 -9.34 -2.43
CA LEU A 145 10.79 -10.76 -2.46
C LEU A 145 11.92 -11.67 -2.99
N LYS A 146 12.65 -11.24 -4.03
CA LYS A 146 13.83 -11.95 -4.55
C LYS A 146 14.95 -12.04 -3.51
N GLN A 147 15.17 -10.99 -2.73
CA GLN A 147 16.14 -11.01 -1.63
C GLN A 147 15.69 -11.96 -0.52
N LEU A 148 14.41 -11.90 -0.14
CA LEU A 148 13.86 -12.74 0.91
C LEU A 148 13.94 -14.23 0.56
N GLN A 149 13.60 -14.64 -0.66
CA GLN A 149 13.67 -16.07 -1.02
C GLN A 149 15.09 -16.64 -1.07
N LYS A 150 16.11 -15.78 -1.24
CA LYS A 150 17.53 -16.19 -1.29
C LYS A 150 18.14 -16.41 0.09
N LYS A 151 17.47 -15.97 1.15
CA LYS A 151 17.94 -16.15 2.52
C LYS A 151 18.09 -17.65 2.87
N PRO A 152 19.23 -18.09 3.42
CA PRO A 152 19.44 -19.49 3.80
C PRO A 152 18.34 -20.04 4.72
N GLU A 153 17.87 -19.22 5.66
CA GLU A 153 16.81 -19.57 6.61
C GLU A 153 15.42 -19.75 5.97
N HIS A 154 15.26 -19.42 4.68
CA HIS A 154 14.01 -19.60 3.93
C HIS A 154 14.06 -20.75 2.93
N GLN A 155 15.21 -21.43 2.81
CA GLN A 155 15.34 -22.56 1.90
C GLN A 155 14.39 -23.69 2.30
N GLY A 156 13.64 -24.21 1.32
CA GLY A 156 12.63 -25.25 1.53
C GLY A 156 11.31 -24.77 2.18
N LEU A 157 11.20 -23.50 2.57
CA LEU A 157 9.95 -22.94 3.09
C LEU A 157 8.98 -22.60 1.96
N ARG A 158 7.69 -22.68 2.27
CA ARG A 158 6.64 -22.15 1.42
C ARG A 158 6.50 -20.65 1.69
N LEU A 159 6.71 -19.84 0.66
CA LEU A 159 6.63 -18.38 0.77
C LEU A 159 5.25 -17.88 0.30
N HIS A 160 4.68 -16.95 1.06
CA HIS A 160 3.35 -16.40 0.84
C HIS A 160 3.43 -14.88 0.78
N PHE A 161 2.87 -14.28 -0.27
CA PHE A 161 2.80 -12.83 -0.45
C PHE A 161 1.33 -12.40 -0.47
N VAL A 162 0.94 -11.63 0.54
CA VAL A 162 -0.42 -11.13 0.76
C VAL A 162 -0.41 -9.63 0.50
N GLU A 163 -1.29 -9.17 -0.39
CA GLU A 163 -1.28 -7.80 -0.91
C GLU A 163 -2.71 -7.35 -1.23
N ASP A 164 -2.99 -6.04 -1.15
CA ASP A 164 -4.30 -5.49 -1.51
C ASP A 164 -4.34 -4.83 -2.88
N ARG A 165 -3.18 -4.65 -3.52
CA ARG A 165 -3.05 -4.06 -4.85
C ARG A 165 -2.71 -5.09 -5.93
N LEU A 166 -3.65 -5.31 -6.85
CA LEU A 166 -3.51 -6.28 -7.95
C LEU A 166 -2.31 -5.98 -8.86
N ALA A 167 -2.03 -4.70 -9.15
CA ALA A 167 -0.88 -4.31 -9.97
C ALA A 167 0.45 -4.81 -9.40
N THR A 168 0.60 -4.82 -8.07
CA THR A 168 1.80 -5.38 -7.42
C THR A 168 1.92 -6.87 -7.67
N LEU A 169 0.82 -7.63 -7.51
CA LEU A 169 0.80 -9.08 -7.76
C LEU A 169 1.11 -9.42 -9.21
N LYS A 170 0.58 -8.63 -10.17
CA LYS A 170 0.91 -8.76 -11.59
C LYS A 170 2.40 -8.54 -11.86
N ASN A 171 3.03 -7.59 -11.18
CA ASN A 171 4.47 -7.39 -11.30
C ASN A 171 5.28 -8.56 -10.73
N VAL A 172 4.81 -9.19 -9.65
CA VAL A 172 5.42 -10.44 -9.13
C VAL A 172 5.30 -11.57 -10.15
N ILE A 173 4.15 -11.74 -10.78
CA ILE A 173 3.91 -12.80 -11.80
C ILE A 173 4.81 -12.63 -13.04
N LYS A 174 5.19 -11.39 -13.39
CA LYS A 174 6.10 -11.12 -14.51
C LYS A 174 7.54 -11.59 -14.25
N GLU A 175 7.86 -11.98 -13.02
CA GLU A 175 9.21 -12.39 -12.61
C GLU A 175 9.24 -13.92 -12.43
N PRO A 176 9.77 -14.69 -13.41
CA PRO A 176 9.81 -16.16 -13.31
C PRO A 176 10.56 -16.66 -12.07
N GLU A 177 11.55 -15.90 -11.58
CA GLU A 177 12.28 -16.21 -10.35
C GLU A 177 11.37 -16.26 -9.10
N LEU A 178 10.19 -15.63 -9.16
CA LEU A 178 9.21 -15.56 -8.07
C LEU A 178 8.07 -16.58 -8.24
N ASP A 179 8.15 -17.51 -9.20
CA ASP A 179 7.11 -18.52 -9.45
C ASP A 179 6.85 -19.45 -8.26
N GLY A 180 7.78 -19.56 -7.31
CA GLY A 180 7.59 -20.32 -6.07
C GLY A 180 6.68 -19.66 -5.03
N TRP A 181 6.36 -18.37 -5.19
CA TRP A 181 5.53 -17.63 -4.23
C TRP A 181 4.04 -17.91 -4.41
N ASN A 182 3.36 -18.11 -3.28
CA ASN A 182 1.90 -18.17 -3.22
C ASN A 182 1.35 -16.75 -3.10
N LEU A 183 0.53 -16.33 -4.05
CA LEU A 183 0.09 -14.95 -4.16
C LEU A 183 -1.37 -14.82 -3.73
N TYR A 184 -1.64 -13.84 -2.87
CA TYR A 184 -2.97 -13.59 -2.35
C TYR A 184 -3.36 -12.13 -2.57
N LEU A 185 -4.50 -11.91 -3.22
CA LEU A 185 -5.16 -10.61 -3.21
C LEU A 185 -6.20 -10.62 -2.09
N VAL A 186 -6.08 -9.68 -1.15
CA VAL A 186 -7.06 -9.54 -0.07
C VAL A 186 -8.34 -8.84 -0.55
N ASP A 187 -9.52 -9.30 -0.14
CA ASP A 187 -10.79 -8.71 -0.57
C ASP A 187 -11.29 -7.55 0.29
N TRP A 188 -10.61 -7.27 1.41
CA TRP A 188 -10.99 -6.26 2.41
C TRP A 188 -10.13 -4.97 2.35
N GLY A 189 -9.16 -4.92 1.44
CA GLY A 189 -8.31 -3.75 1.23
C GLY A 189 -8.90 -2.74 0.25
N TYR A 190 -8.06 -1.90 -0.34
CA TYR A 190 -8.53 -0.79 -1.19
C TYR A 190 -8.65 -1.14 -2.68
N ASN A 191 -8.73 -2.42 -3.06
CA ASN A 191 -8.99 -2.80 -4.46
C ASN A 191 -10.47 -2.65 -4.86
N THR A 192 -10.68 -2.47 -6.16
CA THR A 192 -11.99 -2.38 -6.79
C THR A 192 -12.61 -3.76 -7.03
N GLN A 193 -13.94 -3.78 -7.26
CA GLN A 193 -14.63 -5.01 -7.68
C GLN A 193 -14.09 -5.55 -9.02
N LYS A 194 -13.72 -4.66 -9.94
CA LYS A 194 -13.09 -5.00 -11.24
C LYS A 194 -11.76 -5.73 -11.03
N GLU A 195 -10.91 -5.22 -10.14
CA GLU A 195 -9.64 -5.88 -9.79
C GLU A 195 -9.86 -7.24 -9.12
N ARG A 196 -10.84 -7.39 -8.23
CA ARG A 196 -11.15 -8.72 -7.64
C ARG A 196 -11.64 -9.72 -8.67
N ALA A 197 -12.52 -9.29 -9.58
CA ALA A 197 -13.00 -10.14 -10.67
C ALA A 197 -11.85 -10.55 -11.61
N GLU A 198 -10.96 -9.62 -11.94
CA GLU A 198 -9.77 -9.92 -12.72
C GLU A 198 -8.85 -10.91 -11.99
N ALA A 199 -8.55 -10.67 -10.72
CA ALA A 199 -7.73 -11.57 -9.91
C ALA A 199 -8.32 -12.98 -9.81
N ALA A 200 -9.64 -13.11 -9.68
CA ALA A 200 -10.34 -14.40 -9.65
C ALA A 200 -10.19 -15.18 -10.97
N SER A 201 -9.99 -14.49 -12.10
CA SER A 201 -9.72 -15.12 -13.40
C SER A 201 -8.26 -15.55 -13.58
N MET A 202 -7.35 -15.16 -12.68
CA MET A 202 -5.93 -15.46 -12.76
C MET A 202 -5.57 -16.67 -11.89
N PRO A 203 -5.15 -17.82 -12.47
CA PRO A 203 -4.84 -19.02 -11.68
C PRO A 203 -3.72 -18.85 -10.64
N ARG A 204 -2.82 -17.87 -10.85
CA ARG A 204 -1.68 -17.57 -9.97
C ARG A 204 -2.06 -16.79 -8.70
N ILE A 205 -3.25 -16.20 -8.64
CA ILE A 205 -3.67 -15.36 -7.52
C ILE A 205 -4.87 -15.99 -6.82
N GLN A 206 -4.76 -16.17 -5.51
CA GLN A 206 -5.89 -16.58 -4.68
C GLN A 206 -6.54 -15.36 -4.04
N LEU A 207 -7.86 -15.20 -4.18
CA LEU A 207 -8.59 -14.25 -3.35
C LEU A 207 -8.60 -14.74 -1.90
N LEU A 208 -8.24 -13.84 -0.98
CA LEU A 208 -8.21 -14.11 0.44
C LEU A 208 -9.22 -13.22 1.13
N GLN A 209 -10.02 -13.80 2.02
CA GLN A 209 -10.98 -13.09 2.88
C GLN A 209 -10.39 -12.80 4.25
N LEU A 210 -10.85 -11.74 4.92
CA LEU A 210 -10.24 -11.28 6.19
C LEU A 210 -10.27 -12.38 7.26
N SER A 211 -11.40 -13.07 7.40
CA SER A 211 -11.56 -14.20 8.32
C SER A 211 -10.57 -15.32 8.01
N ASN A 212 -10.39 -15.65 6.72
CA ASN A 212 -9.46 -16.68 6.28
C ASN A 212 -8.01 -16.27 6.53
N PHE A 213 -7.65 -15.01 6.32
CA PHE A 213 -6.32 -14.49 6.67
C PHE A 213 -6.05 -14.60 8.16
N CYS A 214 -6.98 -14.11 8.99
CA CYS A 214 -6.85 -14.16 10.44
C CYS A 214 -6.80 -15.59 10.99
N THR A 215 -7.40 -16.56 10.29
CA THR A 215 -7.35 -17.98 10.67
C THR A 215 -6.07 -18.66 10.18
N LYS A 216 -5.62 -18.36 8.96
CA LYS A 216 -4.43 -18.98 8.36
C LYS A 216 -3.12 -18.46 8.92
N LEU A 217 -3.11 -17.24 9.45
CA LEU A 217 -1.90 -16.63 9.98
C LEU A 217 -1.57 -17.13 11.38
N LYS A 218 -2.59 -17.46 12.20
CA LYS A 218 -2.46 -18.11 13.51
C LYS A 218 -1.86 -19.51 13.32
#